data_AF-A0A970Y2E1-F1
#
_entry.id   AF-A0A970Y2E1-F1
#
_cell.length_a   1.000
_cell.length_b   1.000
_cell.length_c   1.000
_cell.angle_alpha   90.00
_cell.angle_beta   90.00
_cell.angle_gamma   90.00
#
_symmetry.space_group_name_H-M   'P 1'
#
loop_
_entity.id
_entity.type
_entity.pdbx_description
1 polymer ?
#
loop_
_entity_poly.entity_id
_entity_poly.type
_entity_poly.pdbx_seq_one_letter_code
_entity_poly.pdbx_strand_id
1 'polypeptide(L)'
;MKILRFCCALLCSAGLLLEAASAQTPGATPSSAAPAGVPIAGILECGEGYTSHELYDVTITLEEVLRGDEALRRLRAAAPHTPEAPPGLDYVLARVRFEYRARGFPGTCVHPLAPEQFTAYSREGEAYAAAPVPPPEPGMRREMKTGDAVTGWLAYLVAETDRSPLLSFAADRGGAVQHGEPKWFLLR
;
A
#
# COMPACT_ATOMS: atom_id res chain seq x y z
N MET A 1 66.67 -25.81 35.21
CA MET A 1 66.54 -25.94 33.74
C MET A 1 65.23 -26.67 33.46
N LYS A 2 64.38 -26.09 32.58
CA LYS A 2 63.00 -26.49 32.18
C LYS A 2 61.86 -26.13 33.14
N ILE A 3 61.25 -24.99 32.80
CA ILE A 3 59.94 -24.46 33.17
C ILE A 3 58.88 -25.21 32.33
N LEU A 4 57.76 -25.63 32.93
CA LEU A 4 56.57 -26.00 32.16
C LEU A 4 55.33 -25.31 32.78
N ARG A 5 54.81 -24.36 32.01
CA ARG A 5 53.57 -23.61 32.25
C ARG A 5 52.37 -24.50 31.92
N PHE A 6 51.35 -24.51 32.76
CA PHE A 6 50.00 -24.94 32.38
C PHE A 6 49.05 -23.75 32.53
N CYS A 7 48.73 -23.12 31.40
CA CYS A 7 47.61 -22.19 31.26
C CYS A 7 46.32 -23.00 31.21
N CYS A 8 45.45 -22.84 32.20
CA CYS A 8 44.07 -23.31 32.13
C CYS A 8 43.24 -22.21 31.46
N ALA A 9 42.90 -22.40 30.18
CA ALA A 9 42.03 -21.50 29.45
C ALA A 9 40.56 -21.83 29.75
N LEU A 10 39.87 -20.95 30.48
CA LEU A 10 38.41 -20.96 30.57
C LEU A 10 37.84 -20.48 29.22
N LEU A 11 37.18 -21.36 28.48
CA LEU A 11 36.34 -20.97 27.35
C LEU A 11 34.99 -20.46 27.86
N CYS A 12 34.77 -19.15 27.79
CA CYS A 12 33.45 -18.53 27.86
C CYS A 12 32.81 -18.56 26.46
N SER A 13 31.92 -19.53 26.21
CA SER A 13 31.09 -19.56 25.01
C SER A 13 29.86 -18.66 25.22
N ALA A 14 29.96 -17.39 24.85
CA ALA A 14 28.79 -16.53 24.72
C ALA A 14 28.02 -16.91 23.46
N GLY A 15 26.94 -17.70 23.62
CA GLY A 15 26.02 -18.02 22.54
C GLY A 15 25.20 -16.79 22.16
N LEU A 16 25.53 -16.16 21.04
CA LEU A 16 24.65 -15.22 20.33
C LEU A 16 23.48 -16.02 19.76
N LEU A 17 22.34 -15.98 20.44
CA LEU A 17 21.06 -16.36 19.86
C LEU A 17 20.67 -15.26 18.86
N LEU A 18 20.96 -15.49 17.59
CA LEU A 18 20.42 -14.70 16.49
C LEU A 18 18.99 -15.20 16.26
N GLU A 19 17.99 -14.55 16.85
CA GLU A 19 16.60 -14.78 16.46
C GLU A 19 16.43 -14.36 15.00
N ALA A 20 16.27 -15.35 14.12
CA ALA A 20 15.89 -15.12 12.74
C ALA A 20 14.44 -14.60 12.73
N ALA A 21 14.27 -13.29 12.73
CA ALA A 21 12.98 -12.67 12.41
C ALA A 21 12.59 -13.13 11.00
N SER A 22 11.48 -13.86 10.87
CA SER A 22 10.95 -14.22 9.55
C SER A 22 10.66 -12.93 8.79
N ALA A 23 11.32 -12.71 7.65
CA ALA A 23 11.01 -11.59 6.79
C ALA A 23 9.55 -11.75 6.31
N GLN A 24 8.64 -10.94 6.86
CA GLN A 24 7.25 -10.92 6.43
C GLN A 24 7.19 -10.35 5.01
N THR A 25 6.37 -10.94 4.15
CA THR A 25 6.14 -10.42 2.80
C THR A 25 5.61 -8.99 2.89
N PRO A 26 6.27 -7.99 2.27
CA PRO A 26 5.82 -6.61 2.33
C PRO A 26 4.36 -6.46 1.89
N GLY A 27 3.60 -5.71 2.69
CA GLY A 27 2.20 -5.39 2.47
C GLY A 27 1.19 -6.51 2.63
N ALA A 28 1.59 -7.66 3.18
CA ALA A 28 0.66 -8.75 3.44
C ALA A 28 -0.28 -8.47 4.63
N THR A 29 0.16 -7.67 5.61
CA THR A 29 -0.58 -7.31 6.82
C THR A 29 -0.36 -5.84 7.18
N PRO A 30 -1.19 -5.24 8.06
CA PRO A 30 -0.95 -3.90 8.60
C PRO A 30 0.44 -3.74 9.24
N SER A 31 0.90 -4.75 9.98
CA SER A 31 2.21 -4.74 10.65
C SER A 31 3.40 -4.91 9.71
N SER A 32 3.17 -5.39 8.49
CA SER A 32 4.18 -5.58 7.44
C SER A 32 3.95 -4.66 6.24
N ALA A 33 3.18 -3.59 6.40
CA ALA A 33 2.83 -2.64 5.34
C ALA A 33 4.08 -2.18 4.56
N ALA A 34 3.99 -2.18 3.22
CA ALA A 34 5.13 -1.81 2.39
C ALA A 34 5.38 -0.29 2.42
N PRO A 35 6.64 0.15 2.47
CA PRO A 35 6.96 1.56 2.29
C PRO A 35 6.72 2.00 0.83
N ALA A 36 6.70 3.30 0.61
CA ALA A 36 6.65 3.86 -0.74
C ALA A 36 7.82 3.34 -1.60
N GLY A 37 7.54 3.12 -2.89
CA GLY A 37 8.46 2.58 -3.89
C GLY A 37 8.55 1.05 -3.93
N VAL A 38 7.97 0.34 -2.96
CA VAL A 38 7.97 -1.14 -2.96
C VAL A 38 6.72 -1.68 -3.66
N PRO A 39 6.86 -2.42 -4.78
CA PRO A 39 5.72 -3.04 -5.45
C PRO A 39 5.22 -4.25 -4.66
N ILE A 40 3.90 -4.38 -4.55
CA ILE A 40 3.23 -5.55 -3.97
C ILE A 40 2.39 -6.24 -5.05
N ALA A 41 2.52 -7.56 -5.14
CA ALA A 41 1.72 -8.39 -6.04
C ALA A 41 0.40 -8.84 -5.38
N GLY A 42 -0.64 -8.98 -6.20
CA GLY A 42 -1.91 -9.58 -5.81
C GLY A 42 -2.52 -10.36 -6.97
N ILE A 43 -3.57 -11.12 -6.67
CA ILE A 43 -4.35 -11.85 -7.67
C ILE A 43 -5.80 -11.42 -7.55
N LEU A 44 -6.37 -10.99 -8.67
CA LEU A 44 -7.79 -10.74 -8.81
C LEU A 44 -8.41 -11.84 -9.65
N GLU A 45 -9.59 -12.26 -9.26
CA GLU A 45 -10.46 -13.10 -10.06
C GLU A 45 -11.56 -12.25 -10.65
N CYS A 46 -11.78 -12.46 -11.95
CA CYS A 46 -12.89 -11.88 -12.67
C CYS A 46 -13.79 -12.98 -13.22
N GLY A 47 -15.09 -12.80 -13.01
CA GLY A 47 -16.14 -13.73 -13.39
C GLY A 47 -17.31 -13.60 -12.43
N GLU A 48 -18.53 -13.59 -12.94
CA GLU A 48 -19.75 -13.67 -12.14
C GLU A 48 -20.48 -15.00 -12.44
N GLY A 49 -21.01 -15.65 -11.41
CA GLY A 49 -21.84 -16.85 -11.55
C GLY A 49 -21.09 -18.04 -12.16
N TYR A 50 -21.61 -18.58 -13.27
CA TYR A 50 -21.07 -19.77 -13.96
C TYR A 50 -20.16 -19.42 -15.16
N THR A 51 -19.68 -18.17 -15.25
CA THR A 51 -18.75 -17.77 -16.31
C THR A 51 -17.33 -18.27 -16.02
N SER A 52 -16.47 -18.32 -17.04
CA SER A 52 -15.08 -18.73 -16.85
C SER A 52 -14.36 -17.76 -15.92
N HIS A 53 -14.02 -18.21 -14.73
CA HIS A 53 -13.22 -17.46 -13.77
C HIS A 53 -11.81 -17.26 -14.33
N GLU A 54 -11.47 -16.03 -14.66
CA GLU A 54 -10.16 -15.64 -15.14
C GLU A 54 -9.35 -15.01 -14.01
N LEU A 55 -8.09 -15.42 -13.87
CA LEU A 55 -7.17 -14.87 -12.88
C LEU A 55 -6.27 -13.80 -13.51
N TYR A 56 -6.06 -12.73 -12.77
CA TYR A 56 -5.26 -11.59 -13.16
C TYR A 56 -4.23 -11.28 -12.08
N ASP A 57 -2.99 -11.07 -12.51
CA ASP A 57 -1.96 -10.45 -11.68
C ASP A 57 -2.20 -8.96 -11.58
N VAL A 58 -2.14 -8.45 -10.35
CA VAL A 58 -2.03 -7.02 -10.08
C VAL A 58 -0.70 -6.73 -9.44
N THR A 59 -0.10 -5.60 -9.83
CA THR A 59 1.05 -5.02 -9.12
C THR A 59 0.70 -3.61 -8.72
N ILE A 60 0.84 -3.32 -7.42
CA ILE A 60 0.45 -2.04 -6.83
C ILE A 60 1.68 -1.45 -6.15
N THR A 61 1.98 -0.20 -6.46
CA THR A 61 3.09 0.54 -5.86
C THR A 61 2.58 1.88 -5.35
N LEU A 62 2.78 2.17 -4.07
CA LEU A 62 2.67 3.54 -3.56
C LEU A 62 3.94 4.29 -3.96
N GLU A 63 3.87 5.18 -4.94
CA GLU A 63 5.06 5.86 -5.49
C GLU A 63 5.49 7.05 -4.63
N GLU A 64 4.52 7.81 -4.11
CA GLU A 64 4.78 9.09 -3.43
C GLU A 64 3.69 9.36 -2.39
N VAL A 65 4.08 9.95 -1.26
CA VAL A 65 3.17 10.46 -0.24
C VAL A 65 3.52 11.91 0.05
N LEU A 66 2.53 12.80 -0.06
CA LEU A 66 2.64 14.20 0.35
C LEU A 66 1.70 14.44 1.53
N ARG A 67 2.11 15.29 2.47
CA ARG A 67 1.34 15.55 3.68
C ARG A 67 1.37 17.03 4.09
N GLY A 68 0.31 17.47 4.75
CA GLY A 68 0.19 18.82 5.34
C GLY A 68 0.30 19.90 4.27
N ASP A 69 1.12 20.91 4.52
CA ASP A 69 1.31 22.05 3.62
C ASP A 69 1.65 21.65 2.18
N GLU A 70 2.47 20.60 1.99
CA GLU A 70 2.84 20.19 0.63
C GLU A 70 1.67 19.52 -0.10
N ALA A 71 0.90 18.68 0.59
CA ALA A 71 -0.32 18.11 0.03
C ALA A 71 -1.32 19.23 -0.34
N LEU A 72 -1.49 20.20 0.54
CA LEU A 72 -2.39 21.33 0.33
C LEU A 72 -1.94 22.20 -0.86
N ARG A 73 -0.65 22.49 -0.99
CA ARG A 73 -0.11 23.20 -2.17
C ARG A 73 -0.44 22.45 -3.46
N ARG A 74 -0.21 21.13 -3.48
CA ARG A 74 -0.48 20.31 -4.65
C ARG A 74 -1.97 20.24 -4.99
N LEU A 75 -2.83 20.14 -3.98
CA LEU A 75 -4.28 20.22 -4.13
C LEU A 75 -4.72 21.58 -4.68
N ARG A 76 -4.22 22.70 -4.13
CA ARG A 76 -4.55 24.05 -4.62
C ARG A 76 -4.06 24.33 -6.03
N ALA A 77 -2.96 23.70 -6.44
CA ALA A 77 -2.51 23.78 -7.84
C ALA A 77 -3.52 23.14 -8.82
N ALA A 78 -4.28 22.13 -8.39
CA ALA A 78 -5.34 21.50 -9.18
C ALA A 78 -6.72 22.17 -8.97
N ALA A 79 -7.02 22.59 -7.74
CA ALA A 79 -8.27 23.21 -7.33
C ALA A 79 -7.97 24.42 -6.41
N PRO A 80 -7.82 25.64 -6.96
CA PRO A 80 -7.33 26.82 -6.22
C PRO A 80 -8.11 27.19 -4.96
N HIS A 81 -9.37 26.77 -4.86
CA HIS A 81 -10.26 27.06 -3.73
C HIS A 81 -10.29 25.95 -2.67
N THR A 82 -9.37 24.97 -2.71
CA THR A 82 -9.24 23.97 -1.65
C THR A 82 -8.98 24.67 -0.30
N PRO A 83 -9.86 24.46 0.70
CA PRO A 83 -9.71 25.09 2.01
C PRO A 83 -8.50 24.53 2.76
N GLU A 84 -8.13 25.16 3.87
CA GLU A 84 -7.23 24.52 4.85
C GLU A 84 -7.86 23.22 5.37
N ALA A 85 -7.03 22.28 5.82
CA ALA A 85 -7.52 21.08 6.46
C ALA A 85 -8.25 21.44 7.78
N PRO A 86 -9.27 20.66 8.20
CA PRO A 86 -9.89 20.87 9.50
C PRO A 86 -8.87 20.77 10.65
N PRO A 87 -9.07 21.48 11.77
CA PRO A 87 -8.13 21.44 12.89
C PRO A 87 -7.81 20.02 13.37
N GLY A 88 -6.52 19.69 13.51
CA GLY A 88 -6.05 18.39 13.96
C GLY A 88 -5.94 17.34 12.85
N LEU A 89 -6.21 17.70 11.59
CA LEU A 89 -6.10 16.86 10.42
C LEU A 89 -5.15 17.47 9.39
N ASP A 90 -4.39 16.62 8.72
CA ASP A 90 -3.61 16.95 7.52
C ASP A 90 -4.32 16.42 6.28
N TYR A 91 -4.21 17.15 5.18
CA TYR A 91 -4.33 16.53 3.86
C TYR A 91 -3.17 15.58 3.64
N VAL A 92 -3.47 14.38 3.14
CA VAL A 92 -2.47 13.42 2.67
C VAL A 92 -2.81 13.01 1.25
N LEU A 93 -1.86 13.17 0.34
CA LEU A 93 -1.94 12.70 -1.03
C LEU A 93 -1.10 11.44 -1.20
N ALA A 94 -1.69 10.40 -1.79
CA ALA A 94 -1.00 9.17 -2.17
C ALA A 94 -1.00 9.03 -3.69
N ARG A 95 0.19 8.93 -4.28
CA ARG A 95 0.34 8.60 -5.69
C ARG A 95 0.53 7.10 -5.81
N VAL A 96 -0.40 6.42 -6.46
CA VAL A 96 -0.36 4.97 -6.63
C VAL A 96 -0.18 4.63 -8.09
N ARG A 97 0.64 3.62 -8.37
CA ARG A 97 0.72 2.93 -9.65
C ARG A 97 0.06 1.57 -9.54
N PHE A 98 -0.76 1.23 -10.51
CA PHE A 98 -1.50 -0.01 -10.60
C PHE A 98 -1.31 -0.64 -11.97
N GLU A 99 -0.94 -1.91 -12.00
CA GLU A 99 -0.76 -2.71 -13.21
C GLU A 99 -1.69 -3.92 -13.18
N TYR A 100 -2.26 -4.29 -14.32
CA TYR A 100 -3.26 -5.36 -14.43
C TYR A 100 -2.94 -6.28 -15.62
N ARG A 101 -2.81 -7.60 -15.39
CA ARG A 101 -2.41 -8.55 -16.43
C ARG A 101 -3.09 -9.90 -16.27
N ALA A 102 -3.73 -10.39 -17.32
CA ALA A 102 -4.32 -11.72 -17.35
C ALA A 102 -3.24 -12.81 -17.22
N ARG A 103 -3.52 -13.87 -16.46
CA ARG A 103 -2.68 -15.08 -16.37
C ARG A 103 -2.93 -16.08 -17.49
N GLY A 104 -4.04 -15.94 -18.21
CA GLY A 104 -4.48 -16.87 -19.26
C GLY A 104 -5.21 -16.16 -20.41
N PHE A 105 -5.75 -16.97 -21.32
CA PHE A 105 -6.54 -16.53 -22.48
C PHE A 105 -8.03 -16.86 -22.25
N PRO A 106 -8.99 -16.01 -22.69
CA PRO A 106 -8.81 -14.84 -23.55
C PRO A 106 -8.29 -13.57 -22.86
N GLY A 107 -8.41 -13.46 -21.53
CA GLY A 107 -7.89 -12.30 -20.79
C GLY A 107 -8.68 -11.02 -21.07
N THR A 108 -10.00 -11.14 -21.28
CA THR A 108 -10.87 -10.07 -21.78
C THR A 108 -11.58 -9.29 -20.69
N CYS A 109 -11.44 -9.67 -19.42
CA CYS A 109 -12.06 -8.94 -18.33
C CYS A 109 -11.55 -7.50 -18.24
N VAL A 110 -12.49 -6.59 -17.98
CA VAL A 110 -12.24 -5.21 -17.65
C VAL A 110 -12.43 -5.04 -16.14
N HIS A 111 -11.39 -4.66 -15.43
CA HIS A 111 -11.47 -4.37 -14.00
C HIS A 111 -11.73 -2.88 -13.76
N PRO A 112 -12.83 -2.49 -13.11
CA PRO A 112 -13.05 -1.10 -12.73
C PRO A 112 -12.16 -0.76 -11.53
N LEU A 113 -11.07 -0.03 -11.78
CA LEU A 113 -10.21 0.53 -10.74
C LEU A 113 -10.79 1.87 -10.27
N ALA A 114 -11.00 2.01 -8.97
CA ALA A 114 -11.67 3.16 -8.39
C ALA A 114 -11.12 3.52 -6.99
N PRO A 115 -11.22 4.80 -6.56
CA PRO A 115 -10.70 5.25 -5.27
C PRO A 115 -11.27 4.49 -4.06
N GLU A 116 -12.49 3.97 -4.17
CA GLU A 116 -13.21 3.31 -3.07
C GLU A 116 -12.57 1.95 -2.67
N GLN A 117 -11.73 1.40 -3.55
CA GLN A 117 -10.89 0.23 -3.28
C GLN A 117 -9.68 0.57 -2.40
N PHE A 118 -9.39 1.85 -2.19
CA PHE A 118 -8.27 2.33 -1.40
C PHE A 118 -8.76 3.04 -0.14
N THR A 119 -8.43 2.50 1.04
CA THR A 119 -8.84 3.10 2.33
C THR A 119 -7.64 3.40 3.19
N ALA A 120 -7.58 4.63 3.69
CA ALA A 120 -6.62 5.04 4.69
C ALA A 120 -7.10 4.63 6.09
N TYR A 121 -6.19 4.18 6.94
CA TYR A 121 -6.46 3.74 8.30
C TYR A 121 -5.43 4.33 9.27
N SER A 122 -5.84 4.56 10.51
CA SER A 122 -4.90 4.71 11.62
C SER A 122 -4.22 3.37 11.89
N ARG A 123 -3.14 3.39 12.67
CA ARG A 123 -2.45 2.16 13.08
C ARG A 123 -3.34 1.22 13.92
N GLU A 124 -4.31 1.79 14.62
CA GLU A 124 -5.30 1.09 15.45
C GLU A 124 -6.45 0.50 14.62
N GLY A 125 -6.50 0.80 13.31
CA GLY A 125 -7.51 0.25 12.39
C GLY A 125 -8.72 1.15 12.17
N GLU A 126 -8.69 2.39 12.64
CA GLU A 126 -9.77 3.36 12.41
C GLU A 126 -9.68 3.96 11.01
N ALA A 127 -10.77 3.94 10.25
CA ALA A 127 -10.77 4.44 8.86
C ALA A 127 -10.71 5.97 8.82
N TYR A 128 -9.82 6.51 8.00
CA TYR A 128 -9.79 7.93 7.67
C TYR A 128 -10.72 8.26 6.51
N ALA A 129 -11.28 9.46 6.54
CA ALA A 129 -12.12 9.95 5.45
C ALA A 129 -11.29 10.24 4.20
N ALA A 130 -11.85 9.93 3.03
CA ALA A 130 -11.39 10.54 1.80
C ALA A 130 -11.54 12.06 1.90
N ALA A 131 -10.58 12.80 1.34
CA ALA A 131 -10.66 14.24 1.33
C ALA A 131 -11.85 14.68 0.46
N PRO A 132 -12.72 15.59 0.93
CA PRO A 132 -13.90 16.05 0.19
C PRO A 132 -13.53 17.09 -0.88
N VAL A 133 -12.41 16.88 -1.57
CA VAL A 133 -11.86 17.73 -2.63
C VAL A 133 -11.31 16.84 -3.74
N PRO A 134 -11.35 17.30 -5.01
CA PRO A 134 -10.77 16.52 -6.10
C PRO A 134 -9.27 16.29 -5.88
N PRO A 135 -8.76 15.05 -6.02
CA PRO A 135 -7.32 14.82 -6.02
C PRO A 135 -6.69 15.46 -7.27
N PRO A 136 -5.36 15.69 -7.28
CA PRO A 136 -4.67 16.13 -8.49
C PRO A 136 -4.84 15.13 -9.64
N GLU A 137 -4.82 15.65 -10.88
CA GLU A 137 -4.82 14.78 -12.06
C GLU A 137 -3.44 14.10 -12.27
N PRO A 138 -3.40 12.86 -12.79
CA PRO A 138 -4.55 11.96 -12.99
C PRO A 138 -5.11 11.44 -11.65
N GLY A 139 -6.43 11.42 -11.49
CA GLY A 139 -7.07 10.72 -10.37
C GLY A 139 -6.94 9.19 -10.47
N MET A 140 -7.02 8.49 -9.34
CA MET A 140 -6.99 7.01 -9.30
C MET A 140 -8.34 6.39 -9.72
N ARG A 141 -8.66 6.45 -11.02
CA ARG A 141 -9.87 5.84 -11.59
C ARG A 141 -9.64 5.44 -13.04
N ARG A 142 -9.93 4.18 -13.39
CA ARG A 142 -9.81 3.68 -14.78
C ARG A 142 -10.51 2.34 -14.97
N GLU A 143 -11.02 2.09 -16.18
CA GLU A 143 -11.33 0.74 -16.64
C GLU A 143 -10.05 0.04 -17.12
N MET A 144 -9.59 -0.96 -16.38
CA MET A 144 -8.32 -1.64 -16.61
C MET A 144 -8.50 -2.87 -17.48
N LYS A 145 -7.81 -2.91 -18.62
CA LYS A 145 -7.69 -4.10 -19.49
C LYS A 145 -6.37 -4.82 -19.24
N THR A 146 -6.29 -6.09 -19.61
CA THR A 146 -5.02 -6.82 -19.53
C THR A 146 -3.89 -6.05 -20.24
N GLY A 147 -2.76 -5.88 -19.54
CA GLY A 147 -1.61 -5.10 -19.99
C GLY A 147 -1.65 -3.61 -19.64
N ASP A 148 -2.76 -3.10 -19.11
CA ASP A 148 -2.83 -1.70 -18.67
C ASP A 148 -1.98 -1.44 -17.43
N ALA A 149 -1.40 -0.24 -17.41
CA ALA A 149 -0.82 0.38 -16.23
C ALA A 149 -1.34 1.81 -16.11
N VAL A 150 -1.63 2.24 -14.88
CA VAL A 150 -2.06 3.59 -14.57
C VAL A 150 -1.37 4.08 -13.30
N THR A 151 -1.05 5.37 -13.28
CA THR A 151 -0.62 6.08 -12.08
C THR A 151 -1.65 7.15 -11.80
N GLY A 152 -2.00 7.36 -10.54
CA GLY A 152 -2.99 8.36 -10.15
C GLY A 152 -2.98 8.69 -8.66
N TRP A 153 -3.63 9.80 -8.33
CA TRP A 153 -3.66 10.35 -6.99
C TRP A 153 -4.94 9.98 -6.23
N LEU A 154 -4.75 9.77 -4.93
CA LEU A 154 -5.77 9.65 -3.90
C LEU A 154 -5.55 10.75 -2.87
N ALA A 155 -6.61 11.20 -2.20
CA ALA A 155 -6.56 12.25 -1.20
C ALA A 155 -7.34 11.86 0.05
N TYR A 156 -6.75 12.05 1.23
CA TYR A 156 -7.30 11.68 2.53
C TYR A 156 -7.15 12.82 3.54
N LEU A 157 -7.98 12.79 4.58
CA LEU A 157 -7.81 13.60 5.80
C LEU A 157 -7.34 12.69 6.93
N VAL A 158 -6.12 12.91 7.39
CA VAL A 158 -5.43 12.04 8.38
C VAL A 158 -5.10 12.85 9.62
N ALA A 159 -5.20 12.27 10.81
CA ALA A 159 -4.85 12.99 12.05
C ALA A 159 -3.38 13.47 12.02
N GLU A 160 -3.16 14.75 12.33
CA GLU A 160 -1.82 15.38 12.42
C GLU A 160 -0.88 14.59 13.35
N THR A 161 -1.44 14.01 14.39
CA THR A 161 -0.74 13.22 15.42
C THR A 161 -0.39 11.81 14.98
N ASP A 162 -1.06 11.25 13.96
CA ASP A 162 -0.75 9.90 13.48
C ASP A 162 0.54 9.94 12.64
N ARG A 163 1.58 9.28 13.11
CA ARG A 163 2.91 9.22 12.46
C ARG A 163 3.12 7.97 11.63
N SER A 164 2.14 7.08 11.57
CA SER A 164 2.19 5.80 10.85
C SER A 164 0.81 5.39 10.32
N PRO A 165 0.10 6.28 9.58
CA PRO A 165 -1.12 5.88 8.92
C PRO A 165 -0.83 4.83 7.85
N LEU A 166 -1.84 4.05 7.52
CA LEU A 166 -1.78 2.97 6.56
C LEU A 166 -2.70 3.27 5.38
N LEU A 167 -2.36 2.77 4.20
CA LEU A 167 -3.25 2.69 3.05
C LEU A 167 -3.47 1.20 2.75
N SER A 168 -4.73 0.81 2.61
CA SER A 168 -5.11 -0.53 2.17
C SER A 168 -5.65 -0.50 0.74
N PHE A 169 -5.46 -1.59 0.01
CA PHE A 169 -6.18 -1.90 -1.22
C PHE A 169 -6.98 -3.19 -1.06
N ALA A 170 -8.26 -3.15 -1.42
CA ALA A 170 -9.14 -4.31 -1.47
C ALA A 170 -10.04 -4.25 -2.72
N ALA A 171 -9.95 -5.28 -3.58
CA ALA A 171 -10.61 -5.26 -4.90
C ALA A 171 -12.12 -5.60 -4.86
N ASP A 172 -12.60 -6.22 -3.78
CA ASP A 172 -13.99 -6.58 -3.52
C ASP A 172 -14.94 -5.38 -3.61
N ARG A 173 -14.46 -4.21 -3.18
CA ARG A 173 -15.21 -2.94 -3.28
C ARG A 173 -15.39 -2.42 -4.71
N GLY A 174 -14.63 -2.96 -5.66
CA GLY A 174 -14.78 -2.70 -7.09
C GLY A 174 -15.54 -3.80 -7.84
N GLY A 175 -16.17 -4.75 -7.13
CA GLY A 175 -16.93 -5.84 -7.76
C GLY A 175 -16.08 -6.99 -8.31
N ALA A 176 -14.78 -7.05 -7.98
CA ALA A 176 -13.92 -8.18 -8.33
C ALA A 176 -13.66 -9.06 -7.10
N VAL A 177 -13.39 -10.35 -7.27
CA VAL A 177 -13.02 -11.22 -6.15
C VAL A 177 -11.51 -11.14 -5.95
N GLN A 178 -11.08 -10.71 -4.77
CA GLN A 178 -9.66 -10.71 -4.43
C GLN A 178 -9.24 -12.06 -3.87
N HIS A 179 -8.12 -12.60 -4.36
CA HIS A 179 -7.49 -13.75 -3.74
C HIS A 179 -6.51 -13.30 -2.65
N GLY A 180 -6.82 -13.68 -1.41
CA GLY A 180 -6.06 -13.34 -0.22
C GLY A 180 -6.37 -11.97 0.38
N GLU A 181 -5.68 -11.65 1.47
CA GLU A 181 -5.92 -10.45 2.28
C GLU A 181 -5.64 -9.13 1.54
N PRO A 182 -6.24 -7.99 1.98
CA PRO A 182 -5.93 -6.65 1.49
C PRO A 182 -4.43 -6.37 1.44
N LYS A 183 -4.02 -5.49 0.51
CA LYS A 183 -2.61 -5.07 0.39
C LYS A 183 -2.39 -3.79 1.16
N TRP A 184 -1.31 -3.73 1.94
CA TRP A 184 -1.05 -2.67 2.91
C TRP A 184 0.20 -1.86 2.58
N PHE A 185 0.09 -0.54 2.68
CA PHE A 185 1.17 0.41 2.45
C PHE A 185 1.30 1.38 3.64
N LEU A 186 2.52 1.82 3.91
CA LEU A 186 2.79 2.92 4.85
C LEU A 186 2.48 4.24 4.16
N LEU A 187 1.53 5.01 4.71
CA LEU A 187 1.07 6.27 4.14
C LEU A 187 1.88 7.47 4.68
N ARG A 188 3.21 7.42 4.56
CA ARG A 188 4.14 8.45 5.06
C ARG A 188 5.47 8.46 4.34
#